data_AF-A0A410V2W2-F1
#
_entry.id   AF-A0A410V2W2-F1
#
_cell.length_a   1.000
_cell.length_b   1.000
_cell.length_c   1.000
_cell.angle_alpha   90.00
_cell.angle_beta   90.00
_cell.angle_gamma   90.00
#
_symmetry.space_group_name_H-M   'P 1'
#
loop_
_entity.id
_entity.type
_entity.pdbx_description
1 polymer ?
#
loop_
_entity_poly.entity_id
_entity_poly.type
_entity_poly.pdbx_seq_one_letter_code
_entity_poly.pdbx_strand_id
1 'polypeptide(L)'
;MRNFVILLLSFVLFNTGVVQSLAQSQPTAMPMPANYRDYIATYLSERNHYVVRDAKITKPYEQWGGLLRGGRFSVVCVAVFRDNPLGIVVQDNWAFENDGGRVKPVELGMGSCKPLYPFPELMKALAPDPQADKFAVP
;
A
#
# COMPACT_ATOMS: atom_id res chain seq x y z
N MET A 1 66.95 7.30 -44.08
CA MET A 1 66.79 8.77 -43.92
C MET A 1 65.29 9.05 -43.96
N ARG A 2 64.65 9.20 -42.80
CA ARG A 2 64.42 10.44 -42.03
C ARG A 2 63.00 10.97 -42.31
N ASN A 3 62.11 10.57 -41.41
CA ASN A 3 60.90 11.23 -40.89
C ASN A 3 60.49 12.55 -41.55
N PHE A 4 59.22 12.67 -41.93
CA PHE A 4 58.43 13.87 -41.63
C PHE A 4 57.01 13.47 -41.24
N VAL A 5 56.79 13.52 -39.92
CA VAL A 5 55.49 13.57 -39.27
C VAL A 5 54.92 14.96 -39.55
N ILE A 6 53.74 15.04 -40.17
CA ILE A 6 52.94 16.28 -40.20
C ILE A 6 51.64 15.98 -39.46
N LEU A 7 51.62 16.44 -38.20
CA LEU A 7 50.42 16.69 -37.42
C LEU A 7 49.58 17.75 -38.12
N LEU A 8 48.36 17.41 -38.51
CA LEU A 8 47.29 18.40 -38.71
C LEU A 8 46.19 18.13 -37.69
N LEU A 9 46.27 18.90 -36.61
CA LEU A 9 45.17 19.21 -35.71
C LEU A 9 44.02 19.85 -36.51
N SER A 10 42.81 19.72 -35.95
CA SER A 10 41.60 20.51 -36.21
C SER A 10 40.58 19.89 -37.17
N PHE A 11 39.66 19.10 -36.63
CA PHE A 11 38.23 19.31 -36.84
C PHE A 11 37.42 18.61 -35.73
N VAL A 12 37.48 19.18 -34.52
CA VAL A 12 36.46 18.97 -33.49
C VAL A 12 35.32 19.91 -33.83
N LEU A 13 34.32 19.44 -34.57
CA LEU A 13 33.05 20.15 -34.72
C LEU A 13 31.88 19.17 -34.56
N PHE A 14 31.23 19.31 -33.39
CA PHE A 14 29.79 19.21 -33.18
C PHE A 14 29.06 17.97 -33.70
N ASN A 15 29.08 16.90 -32.90
CA ASN A 15 27.83 16.19 -32.61
C ASN A 15 27.52 16.37 -31.13
N THR A 16 27.12 17.59 -30.78
CA THR A 16 26.53 17.93 -29.49
C THR A 16 25.23 17.17 -29.33
N GLY A 17 25.30 16.11 -28.54
CA GLY A 17 24.32 15.76 -27.52
C GLY A 17 22.86 15.85 -27.92
N VAL A 18 22.34 14.79 -28.53
CA VAL A 18 21.00 14.34 -28.15
C VAL A 18 21.20 13.37 -26.99
N VAL A 19 21.52 13.91 -25.80
CA VAL A 19 21.23 13.18 -24.57
C VAL A 19 19.71 13.23 -24.47
N GLN A 20 19.04 12.23 -25.06
CA GLN A 20 17.66 11.93 -24.72
C GLN A 20 17.66 11.60 -23.23
N SER A 21 17.48 12.62 -22.40
CA SER A 21 17.05 12.45 -21.02
C SER A 21 15.74 11.69 -21.08
N LEU A 22 15.81 10.38 -20.98
CA LEU A 22 14.69 9.55 -20.59
C LEU A 22 14.37 9.97 -19.17
N ALA A 23 13.61 11.06 -19.04
CA ALA A 23 12.82 11.32 -17.86
C ALA A 23 11.81 10.17 -17.82
N GLN A 24 12.23 9.03 -17.26
CA GLN A 24 11.34 7.92 -16.97
C GLN A 24 10.31 8.48 -16.00
N SER A 25 9.11 8.77 -16.50
CA SER A 25 7.98 9.09 -15.64
C SER A 25 7.83 7.91 -14.69
N GLN A 26 8.14 8.11 -13.41
CA GLN A 26 7.87 7.11 -12.40
C GLN A 26 6.38 6.79 -12.49
N PRO A 27 5.97 5.52 -12.61
CA PRO A 27 4.56 5.17 -12.66
C PRO A 27 3.86 5.77 -11.45
N THR A 28 2.90 6.64 -11.68
CA THR A 28 2.07 7.21 -10.61
C THR A 28 1.30 6.07 -9.95
N ALA A 29 1.23 6.08 -8.62
CA ALA A 29 0.47 5.09 -7.88
C ALA A 29 -1.00 5.11 -8.33
N MET A 30 -1.56 3.94 -8.64
CA MET A 30 -3.00 3.84 -8.93
C MET A 30 -3.78 4.19 -7.66
N PRO A 31 -4.74 5.14 -7.70
CA PRO A 31 -5.47 5.57 -6.51
C PRO A 31 -6.36 4.45 -5.98
N MET A 32 -6.56 4.35 -4.67
CA MET A 32 -7.52 3.40 -4.09
C MET A 32 -8.92 3.57 -4.72
N PRO A 33 -9.64 2.48 -5.03
CA PRO A 33 -10.99 2.55 -5.56
C PRO A 33 -11.94 3.13 -4.52
N ALA A 34 -13.00 3.83 -4.93
CA ALA A 34 -13.87 4.58 -4.01
C ALA A 34 -14.48 3.72 -2.88
N ASN A 35 -14.71 2.43 -3.13
CA ASN A 35 -15.28 1.47 -2.18
C ASN A 35 -14.22 0.66 -1.39
N TYR A 36 -12.95 1.10 -1.36
CA TYR A 36 -11.87 0.34 -0.70
C TYR A 36 -12.18 0.06 0.78
N ARG A 37 -12.85 0.99 1.49
CA ARG A 37 -13.19 0.84 2.91
C ARG A 37 -14.13 -0.34 3.14
N ASP A 38 -15.18 -0.45 2.33
CA ASP A 38 -16.16 -1.54 2.42
C ASP A 38 -15.51 -2.88 2.10
N TYR A 39 -14.70 -2.94 1.03
CA TYR A 39 -13.97 -4.15 0.68
C TYR A 39 -13.05 -4.63 1.81
N ILE A 40 -12.25 -3.71 2.38
CA ILE A 40 -11.34 -4.03 3.47
C ILE A 40 -12.12 -4.48 4.71
N ALA A 41 -13.24 -3.82 5.02
CA ALA A 41 -14.10 -4.20 6.13
C ALA A 41 -14.62 -5.63 5.98
N THR A 42 -15.17 -5.99 4.81
CA THR A 42 -15.63 -7.36 4.50
C THR A 42 -14.48 -8.36 4.55
N TYR A 43 -13.34 -8.04 3.93
CA TYR A 43 -12.17 -8.92 3.91
C TYR A 43 -11.69 -9.27 5.32
N LEU A 44 -11.62 -8.27 6.20
CA LEU A 44 -11.18 -8.45 7.59
C LEU A 44 -12.25 -9.13 8.45
N SER A 45 -13.53 -8.83 8.27
CA SER A 45 -14.61 -9.44 9.06
C SER A 45 -14.72 -10.94 8.80
N GLU A 46 -14.58 -11.37 7.54
CA GLU A 46 -14.57 -12.79 7.15
C GLU A 46 -13.40 -13.58 7.75
N ARG A 47 -12.31 -12.91 8.14
CA ARG A 47 -11.06 -13.51 8.61
C ARG A 47 -10.78 -13.25 10.10
N ASN A 48 -11.70 -12.57 10.77
CA ASN A 48 -11.54 -12.23 12.17
C ASN A 48 -12.18 -13.30 13.07
N HIS A 49 -11.37 -13.84 13.97
CA HIS A 49 -11.80 -14.83 14.97
C HIS A 49 -11.74 -14.30 16.41
N TYR A 50 -11.44 -13.01 16.57
CA TYR A 50 -11.19 -12.39 17.88
C TYR A 50 -12.20 -11.28 18.17
N VAL A 51 -12.35 -10.93 19.45
CA VAL A 51 -13.18 -9.78 19.84
C VAL A 51 -12.43 -8.49 19.48
N VAL A 52 -12.92 -7.77 18.48
CA VAL A 52 -12.39 -6.46 18.09
C VAL A 52 -13.07 -5.38 18.94
N ARG A 53 -12.25 -4.57 19.60
CA ARG A 53 -12.68 -3.46 20.46
C ARG A 53 -12.76 -2.15 19.70
N ASP A 54 -11.80 -1.92 18.81
CA ASP A 54 -11.71 -0.71 18.00
C ASP A 54 -10.97 -1.02 16.70
N ALA A 55 -11.25 -0.23 15.67
CA ALA A 55 -10.61 -0.31 14.38
C ALA A 55 -10.37 1.09 13.82
N LYS A 56 -9.16 1.29 13.31
CA LYS A 56 -8.75 2.55 12.69
C LYS A 56 -8.08 2.31 11.36
N ILE A 57 -8.19 3.28 10.47
CA ILE A 57 -7.70 3.20 9.10
C ILE A 57 -7.01 4.50 8.71
N THR A 58 -5.94 4.43 7.93
CA THR A 58 -5.29 5.61 7.36
C THR A 58 -6.08 6.12 6.15
N LYS A 59 -5.85 7.37 5.75
CA LYS A 59 -6.17 7.77 4.37
C LYS A 59 -5.25 6.99 3.41
N PRO A 60 -5.63 6.80 2.13
CA PRO A 60 -4.71 6.29 1.13
C PRO A 60 -3.46 7.16 1.06
N TYR A 61 -2.29 6.53 1.09
CA TYR A 61 -1.00 7.19 0.94
C TYR A 61 -0.14 6.42 -0.04
N GLU A 62 0.86 7.08 -0.62
CA GLU A 62 1.79 6.42 -1.51
C GLU A 62 2.96 5.82 -0.75
N GLN A 63 3.30 4.58 -1.08
CA GLN A 63 4.45 3.88 -0.55
C GLN A 63 5.41 3.47 -1.66
N TRP A 64 6.71 3.50 -1.37
CA TRP A 64 7.74 3.02 -2.29
C TRP A 64 7.88 1.49 -2.20
N GLY A 65 7.92 0.82 -3.35
CA GLY A 65 7.93 -0.64 -3.48
C GLY A 65 9.18 -1.36 -3.02
N GLY A 66 10.27 -0.64 -2.73
CA GLY A 66 11.56 -1.28 -2.57
C GLY A 66 12.30 -1.43 -3.90
N LEU A 67 13.55 -1.87 -3.81
CA LEU A 67 14.40 -2.13 -4.98
C LEU A 67 13.84 -3.23 -5.88
N LEU A 68 13.18 -4.24 -5.29
CA LEU A 68 12.67 -5.42 -6.01
C LEU A 68 11.35 -5.16 -6.73
N ARG A 69 10.43 -4.43 -6.09
CA ARG A 69 9.11 -4.15 -6.67
C ARG A 69 9.13 -2.90 -7.55
N GLY A 70 10.01 -1.94 -7.24
CA GLY A 70 10.09 -0.65 -7.91
C GLY A 70 8.82 0.20 -7.72
N GLY A 71 8.91 1.45 -8.19
CA GLY A 71 7.75 2.34 -8.28
C GLY A 71 7.12 2.76 -6.95
N ARG A 72 5.99 3.45 -7.07
CA ARG A 72 5.12 3.85 -5.95
C ARG A 72 3.75 3.22 -6.13
N PHE A 73 3.11 2.86 -5.04
CA PHE A 73 1.79 2.25 -5.05
C PHE A 73 0.95 2.83 -3.91
N SER A 74 -0.37 2.85 -4.11
CA SER A 74 -1.29 3.38 -3.09
C SER A 74 -1.55 2.31 -2.05
N VAL A 75 -1.41 2.69 -0.79
CA VAL A 75 -1.55 1.83 0.37
C VAL A 75 -2.53 2.43 1.36
N VAL A 76 -3.26 1.56 2.03
CA VAL A 76 -4.06 1.88 3.21
C VAL A 76 -3.66 0.92 4.33
N CYS A 77 -3.48 1.46 5.53
CA CYS A 77 -3.12 0.69 6.72
C CYS A 77 -4.29 0.71 7.71
N VAL A 78 -4.63 -0.46 8.25
CA VAL A 78 -5.69 -0.65 9.25
C VAL A 78 -5.06 -1.14 10.53
N ALA A 79 -5.31 -0.43 11.64
CA ALA A 79 -4.98 -0.88 12.98
C ALA A 79 -6.24 -1.48 13.63
N VAL A 80 -6.20 -2.78 13.93
CA VAL A 80 -7.26 -3.52 14.62
C VAL A 80 -6.85 -3.73 16.07
N PHE A 81 -7.63 -3.20 16.99
CA PHE A 81 -7.42 -3.37 18.44
C PHE A 81 -8.33 -4.50 18.90
N ARG A 82 -7.76 -5.64 19.30
CA ARG A 82 -8.51 -6.83 19.71
C ARG A 82 -8.04 -7.34 21.06
N ASP A 83 -8.91 -8.10 21.72
CA ASP A 83 -8.53 -8.82 22.93
C ASP A 83 -7.76 -10.09 22.56
N ASN A 84 -6.68 -10.37 23.28
CA ASN A 84 -6.04 -11.69 23.28
C ASN A 84 -6.73 -12.62 24.30
N PRO A 85 -6.38 -13.92 24.35
CA PRO A 85 -6.98 -14.86 25.32
C PRO A 85 -6.78 -14.49 26.80
N LEU A 86 -5.90 -13.55 27.12
CA LEU A 86 -5.68 -13.03 28.46
C LEU A 86 -6.49 -11.75 28.75
N GLY A 87 -7.34 -11.30 27.82
CA GLY A 87 -8.11 -10.06 27.94
C GLY A 87 -7.28 -8.78 27.77
N ILE A 88 -6.06 -8.88 27.23
CA ILE A 88 -5.18 -7.74 26.96
C ILE A 88 -5.44 -7.24 25.54
N VAL A 89 -5.56 -5.92 25.38
CA VAL A 89 -5.73 -5.29 24.06
C VAL A 89 -4.39 -5.28 23.32
N VAL A 90 -4.39 -5.90 22.15
CA VAL A 90 -3.27 -5.94 21.22
C VAL A 90 -3.64 -5.26 19.91
N GLN A 91 -2.67 -4.60 19.27
CA GLN A 91 -2.84 -3.92 17.99
C GLN A 91 -2.26 -4.78 16.86
N ASP A 92 -3.11 -5.21 15.92
CA ASP A 92 -2.68 -5.75 14.63
C ASP A 92 -2.71 -4.68 13.57
N ASN A 93 -1.66 -4.60 12.77
CA ASN A 93 -1.62 -3.75 11.60
C ASN A 93 -1.79 -4.60 10.34
N TRP A 94 -2.81 -4.27 9.56
CA TRP A 94 -3.08 -4.83 8.25
C TRP A 94 -2.84 -3.76 7.20
N ALA A 95 -2.37 -4.16 6.03
CA ALA A 95 -2.15 -3.23 4.96
C ALA A 95 -2.65 -3.77 3.64
N PHE A 96 -3.15 -2.84 2.83
CA PHE A 96 -3.78 -3.14 1.56
C PHE A 96 -3.24 -2.22 0.51
N GLU A 97 -3.00 -2.76 -0.68
CA GLU A 97 -2.62 -1.98 -1.85
C GLU A 97 -3.68 -2.03 -2.95
N ASN A 98 -3.68 -1.03 -3.82
CA ASN A 98 -4.36 -1.12 -5.09
C ASN A 98 -3.43 -1.71 -6.16
N ASP A 99 -3.73 -2.94 -6.58
CA ASP A 99 -3.09 -3.65 -7.67
C ASP A 99 -4.02 -3.69 -8.89
N GLY A 100 -3.83 -2.76 -9.82
CA GLY A 100 -4.60 -2.75 -11.08
C GLY A 100 -6.11 -2.60 -10.92
N GLY A 101 -6.56 -1.89 -9.88
CA GLY A 101 -7.98 -1.70 -9.55
C GLY A 101 -8.50 -2.71 -8.52
N ARG A 102 -7.68 -3.66 -8.10
CA ARG A 102 -8.03 -4.67 -7.08
C ARG A 102 -7.33 -4.36 -5.77
N VAL A 103 -8.10 -4.31 -4.69
CA VAL A 103 -7.56 -4.15 -3.35
C VAL A 103 -7.06 -5.50 -2.84
N LYS A 104 -5.79 -5.60 -2.45
CA LYS A 104 -5.22 -6.86 -1.92
C LYS A 104 -4.33 -6.61 -0.70
N PRO A 105 -4.22 -7.57 0.23
CA PRO A 105 -3.34 -7.43 1.39
C PRO A 105 -1.87 -7.40 0.96
N VAL A 106 -1.05 -6.66 1.71
CA VAL A 106 0.40 -6.59 1.54
C VAL A 106 1.12 -6.60 2.88
N GLU A 107 2.32 -7.17 2.88
CA GLU A 107 3.22 -7.06 4.02
C GLU A 107 3.97 -5.72 3.94
N LEU A 108 3.73 -4.82 4.90
CA LEU A 108 4.47 -3.55 5.00
C LEU A 108 5.72 -3.65 5.88
N GLY A 109 6.10 -4.84 6.33
CA GLY A 109 7.15 -5.01 7.34
C GLY A 109 6.83 -4.24 8.62
N MET A 110 7.82 -3.54 9.18
CA MET A 110 7.70 -2.79 10.45
C MET A 110 7.01 -1.41 10.32
N GLY A 111 6.26 -1.16 9.24
CA GLY A 111 5.56 0.10 9.02
C GLY A 111 4.47 0.35 10.07
N SER A 112 4.43 1.56 10.65
CA SER A 112 3.36 1.96 11.57
C SER A 112 2.19 2.61 10.82
N CYS A 113 0.96 2.19 11.07
CA CYS A 113 -0.23 2.88 10.55
C CYS A 113 -0.38 4.26 11.20
N LYS A 114 0.03 5.36 10.55
CA LYS A 114 -0.18 6.74 11.03
C LYS A 114 -0.35 7.72 9.86
N PRO A 115 -1.23 8.74 9.97
CA PRO A 115 -2.21 8.97 11.02
C PRO A 115 -3.44 8.04 10.91
N LEU A 116 -4.03 7.71 12.06
CA LEU A 116 -5.19 6.81 12.17
C LEU A 116 -6.50 7.59 12.28
N TYR A 117 -7.51 7.16 11.52
CA TYR A 117 -8.87 7.69 11.54
C TYR A 117 -9.87 6.57 11.90
N PRO A 118 -11.08 6.89 12.40
CA PRO A 118 -12.10 5.87 12.69
C PRO A 118 -12.41 4.97 11.48
N PHE A 119 -12.62 3.68 11.75
CA PHE A 119 -13.03 2.68 10.76
C PHE A 119 -14.36 2.00 11.15
N PRO A 120 -15.47 2.75 11.22
CA PRO A 120 -16.76 2.23 11.67
C PRO A 120 -17.33 1.12 10.77
N GLU A 121 -16.93 1.07 9.49
CA GLU A 121 -17.38 0.07 8.53
C GLU A 121 -16.97 -1.35 8.98
N LEU A 122 -15.75 -1.52 9.49
CA LEU A 122 -15.30 -2.80 10.06
C LEU A 122 -16.07 -3.16 11.33
N MET A 123 -16.27 -2.19 12.23
CA MET A 123 -17.04 -2.42 13.46
C MET A 123 -18.48 -2.85 13.16
N LYS A 124 -19.09 -2.25 12.13
CA LYS A 124 -20.42 -2.64 11.65
C LYS A 124 -20.43 -4.05 11.04
N ALA A 125 -19.41 -4.41 10.25
CA ALA A 125 -19.29 -5.72 9.62
C ALA A 125 -19.04 -6.86 10.64
N LEU A 126 -18.49 -6.53 11.80
CA LEU A 126 -18.22 -7.48 12.90
C LEU A 126 -19.36 -7.60 13.91
N ALA A 127 -20.36 -6.72 13.84
CA ALA A 127 -21.50 -6.77 14.75
C ALA A 127 -22.30 -8.07 14.53
N PRO A 128 -22.78 -8.73 15.60
CA PRO A 128 -23.68 -9.86 15.47
C PRO A 128 -24.90 -9.50 14.61
N ASP A 129 -25.31 -10.39 13.72
CA ASP A 129 -26.56 -10.20 12.97
C ASP A 129 -27.74 -10.24 13.95
N PRO A 130 -28.48 -9.13 14.14
CA PRO A 130 -29.63 -9.10 15.05
C PRO A 130 -30.75 -10.09 14.67
N GLN A 131 -30.71 -10.63 13.45
CA GLN A 131 -31.69 -11.62 12.96
C GLN A 131 -31.25 -13.06 13.22
N ALA A 132 -29.94 -13.34 13.30
CA ALA A 132 -29.43 -14.68 13.60
C ALA A 132 -29.84 -15.16 15.01
N ASP A 133 -29.87 -14.24 15.98
CA ASP A 133 -30.26 -14.54 17.37
C ASP A 133 -31.74 -14.89 17.53
N LYS A 134 -32.61 -14.49 16.59
CA LYS A 134 -34.06 -14.78 16.67
C LYS A 134 -34.40 -16.23 16.32
N PHE A 135 -33.47 -16.96 15.72
CA PHE A 135 -33.66 -18.36 15.31
C PHE A 135 -32.74 -19.32 16.06
N ALA A 136 -31.95 -18.85 17.02
CA ALA A 136 -31.21 -19.70 17.93
C ALA A 136 -32.21 -20.37 18.89
N VAL A 137 -32.61 -21.60 18.56
CA VAL A 137 -33.43 -22.44 19.44
C VAL A 137 -32.56 -22.85 20.64
N PRO A 138 -33.03 -22.69 21.89
CA PRO A 138 -32.29 -23.02 23.11
C PRO A 138 -32.00 -24.52 23.26
#